data_AF-A0A653Y9M3-F1
#
_entry.id   AF-A0A653Y9M3-F1
#
_cell.length_a   1.000
_cell.length_b   1.000
_cell.length_c   1.000
_cell.angle_alpha   90.00
_cell.angle_beta   90.00
_cell.angle_gamma   90.00
#
_symmetry.space_group_name_H-M   'P 1'
#
loop_
_entity.id
_entity.type
_entity.pdbx_description
1 polymer ?
#
loop_
_entity_poly.entity_id
_entity_poly.type
_entity_poly.pdbx_seq_one_letter_code
_entity_poly.pdbx_strand_id
1 'polypeptide(L)' 'MNMIETRKREHSRRPDEQYEFIESCSPGPYLEMLARNRRNGWDVWGNESEADEVRGKVHRGYGRREIERSVALG' A
#
# COMPACT_ATOMS: atom_id res chain seq x y z
N MET A 1 -4.10 15.25 -13.90
CA MET A 1 -4.73 14.35 -12.91
C MET A 1 -3.60 13.69 -12.13
N ASN A 2 -3.63 13.69 -10.81
CA ASN A 2 -2.65 12.94 -9.99
C ASN A 2 -3.35 11.65 -9.54
N MET A 3 -2.92 10.51 -10.07
CA MET A 3 -3.59 9.22 -9.88
C MET A 3 -2.55 8.12 -9.75
N ILE A 4 -2.75 7.25 -8.75
CA ILE A 4 -1.98 6.02 -8.54
C ILE A 4 -2.95 4.86 -8.76
N GLU A 5 -2.78 4.12 -9.85
CA GLU A 5 -3.61 2.96 -10.19
C GLU A 5 -2.86 1.68 -9.85
N THR A 6 -3.29 1.00 -8.79
CA THR A 6 -2.68 -0.25 -8.35
C THR A 6 -3.77 -1.23 -7.96
N ARG A 7 -3.38 -2.51 -7.80
CA ARG A 7 -4.34 -3.55 -7.46
C ARG A 7 -4.85 -3.36 -6.04
N LYS A 8 -6.17 -3.35 -5.86
CA LYS A 8 -6.79 -3.30 -4.55
C LYS A 8 -6.40 -4.49 -3.67
N ARG A 9 -6.07 -4.20 -2.41
CA ARG A 9 -5.67 -5.16 -1.37
C ARG A 9 -6.73 -5.24 -0.26
N GLU A 10 -6.34 -5.51 0.98
CA GLU A 10 -7.25 -5.56 2.13
C GLU A 10 -8.06 -4.26 2.25
N HIS A 11 -9.26 -4.36 2.83
CA HIS A 11 -10.10 -3.18 3.03
C HIS A 11 -9.36 -2.08 3.79
N SER A 12 -9.50 -0.83 3.33
CA SER A 12 -8.84 0.36 3.89
C SER A 12 -7.31 0.41 3.76
N ARG A 13 -6.65 -0.56 3.10
CA ARG A 13 -5.20 -0.51 2.85
C ARG A 13 -4.89 0.41 1.66
N ARG A 14 -4.11 1.46 1.93
CA ARG A 14 -3.58 2.37 0.90
C ARG A 14 -2.55 1.64 0.00
N PRO A 15 -2.31 2.08 -1.24
CA PRO A 15 -1.22 1.55 -2.08
C PRO A 15 0.16 1.84 -1.45
N ASP A 16 1.11 0.90 -1.55
CA ASP A 16 2.46 1.11 -1.01
C ASP A 16 3.24 2.09 -1.92
N GLU A 17 2.88 2.13 -3.19
CA GLU A 17 3.42 3.02 -4.22
C GLU A 17 3.27 4.51 -3.86
N GLN A 18 2.36 4.85 -2.93
CA GLN A 18 2.24 6.21 -2.42
C GLN A 18 3.53 6.70 -1.75
N TYR A 19 4.26 5.83 -1.04
CA TYR A 19 5.42 6.25 -0.26
C TYR A 19 6.57 6.63 -1.18
N GLU A 20 6.88 5.78 -2.17
CA GLU A 20 7.90 6.07 -3.18
C GLU A 20 7.56 7.34 -3.95
N PHE A 21 6.29 7.53 -4.32
CA PHE A 21 5.86 8.75 -4.99
C PHE A 21 6.09 10.00 -4.13
N ILE A 22 5.67 9.99 -2.85
CA ILE A 22 5.87 11.12 -1.94
C ILE A 22 7.37 11.40 -1.74
N GLU A 23 8.17 10.39 -1.43
CA GLU A 23 9.62 10.51 -1.19
C GLU A 23 10.38 11.02 -2.42
N SER A 24 9.91 10.73 -3.63
CA SER A 24 10.53 11.19 -4.88
C SER A 24 10.35 12.68 -5.17
N CYS A 25 9.29 13.29 -4.63
CA CYS A 25 8.90 14.67 -4.97
C CYS A 25 8.83 15.61 -3.76
N SER A 26 8.92 15.07 -2.55
CA SER A 26 8.90 15.82 -1.30
C SER A 26 10.11 15.45 -0.45
N PRO A 27 11.06 16.36 -0.21
CA PRO A 27 12.11 16.13 0.79
C PRO A 27 11.52 16.03 2.19
N GLY A 28 12.03 15.10 3.02
CA GLY A 28 11.55 14.89 4.39
C GLY A 28 11.75 16.09 5.34
N PRO A 29 11.25 16.00 6.59
CA PRO A 29 10.75 14.80 7.27
C PRO A 29 9.33 14.37 6.85
N TYR A 30 8.95 13.13 7.16
CA TYR A 30 7.68 12.53 6.76
C TYR A 30 6.81 12.13 7.97
N LEU A 31 5.50 12.39 7.89
CA LEU A 31 4.49 12.02 8.90
C LEU A 31 3.30 11.29 8.26
N GLU A 32 2.94 10.12 8.78
CA GLU A 32 1.68 9.44 8.45
C GLU A 32 0.71 9.45 9.64
N MET A 33 -0.44 10.10 9.45
CA MET A 33 -1.54 10.10 10.41
C MET A 33 -2.55 8.99 10.12
N LEU A 34 -3.14 8.43 11.19
CA LEU A 34 -4.05 7.29 11.16
C LEU A 34 -3.38 6.03 10.58
N ALA A 35 -2.07 5.91 10.80
CA ALA A 35 -1.28 4.76 10.39
C ALA A 35 -1.74 3.49 11.10
N ARG A 36 -1.71 2.37 10.38
CA ARG A 36 -2.02 1.03 10.92
C ARG A 36 -0.80 0.10 10.97
N ASN A 37 0.33 0.57 10.44
CA ASN A 37 1.59 -0.17 10.39
C ASN A 37 2.74 0.82 10.57
N ARG A 38 3.87 0.33 11.06
CA ARG A 38 5.13 1.09 11.06
C ARG A 38 5.64 1.29 9.62
N ARG A 39 6.34 2.40 9.40
CA ARG A 39 7.09 2.65 8.16
C ARG A 39 8.45 3.25 8.52
N ASN A 40 9.52 2.62 8.04
CA ASN A 40 10.87 3.14 8.26
C ASN A 40 11.05 4.49 7.59
N GLY A 41 11.69 5.43 8.29
CA GLY A 41 11.92 6.78 7.80
C GLY A 41 10.72 7.73 7.92
N TRP A 42 9.59 7.26 8.45
CA TRP A 42 8.39 8.06 8.68
C TRP A 42 8.06 8.10 10.16
N ASP A 43 7.70 9.28 10.65
CA ASP A 43 6.98 9.39 11.92
C ASP A 43 5.55 8.91 11.68
N VAL A 44 5.06 8.00 12.52
CA VAL A 44 3.73 7.40 12.36
C VAL A 44 2.89 7.68 13.59
N TRP A 45 1.64 8.09 13.37
CA TRP A 45 0.68 8.33 14.45
C TRP A 45 -0.63 7.62 14.13
N GLY A 46 -1.03 6.69 14.98
CA GLY A 46 -2.32 6.01 14.91
C GLY A 46 -2.49 5.00 16.04
N ASN A 47 -3.74 4.64 16.35
CA ASN A 47 -4.02 3.68 17.43
C ASN A 47 -3.46 2.27 17.17
N GLU A 48 -3.10 1.97 15.91
CA GLU A 48 -2.57 0.68 15.47
C GLU A 48 -1.14 0.80 14.91
N SER A 49 -0.48 1.97 15.02
CA SER A 49 0.81 2.23 14.34
C SER A 49 1.98 1.40 14.85
N GLU A 50 1.90 0.86 16.06
CA GLU A 50 2.93 -0.01 16.66
C GLU A 50 2.87 -1.46 16.15
N ALA A 51 1.88 -1.83 15.32
CA ALA A 51 1.79 -3.17 14.78
C ALA A 51 2.80 -3.40 13.65
N ASP A 52 3.55 -4.50 13.74
CA ASP A 52 4.45 -4.97 12.67
C ASP A 52 3.71 -5.73 11.57
N GLU A 53 2.54 -6.27 11.88
CA GLU A 53 1.75 -7.08 10.95
C GLU A 53 0.68 -6.26 10.23
N VAL A 54 0.62 -6.40 8.90
CA VAL A 54 -0.44 -5.78 8.12
C VAL A 54 -1.79 -6.41 8.43
N ARG A 55 -2.66 -5.62 9.05
CA ARG A 55 -4.01 -6.03 9.43
C ARG A 55 -5.03 -5.70 8.34
N GLY A 56 -5.94 -6.64 8.10
CA GLY A 56 -7.07 -6.44 7.22
C GLY A 56 -7.64 -7.76 6.71
N LYS A 57 -8.94 -7.80 6.44
CA LYS A 57 -9.56 -8.98 5.82
C LYS A 57 -9.29 -8.97 4.32
N VAL A 58 -8.58 -9.99 3.84
CA VAL A 58 -8.51 -10.29 2.41
C VAL A 58 -9.84 -10.91 2.00
N HIS A 59 -10.65 -10.17 1.26
CA HIS A 59 -11.86 -10.73 0.65
C HIS A 59 -11.48 -11.49 -0.63
N ARG A 60 -12.26 -12.52 -0.99
CA ARG A 60 -12.00 -13.41 -2.15
C ARG A 60 -11.72 -12.65 -3.47
N GLY A 61 -12.30 -11.46 -3.65
CA GLY A 61 -12.04 -10.60 -4.82
C GLY A 61 -10.65 -9.96 -4.87
N TYR A 62 -9.91 -9.90 -3.75
CA TYR A 62 -8.56 -9.32 -3.64
C TYR A 62 -7.44 -10.37 -3.67
N GLY A 63 -7.76 -11.65 -3.44
CA GLY A 63 -6.78 -12.74 -3.55
C GLY A 63 -6.19 -12.81 -4.95
N ARG A 64 -4.86 -12.96 -5.06
CA ARG A 64 -4.15 -13.15 -6.34
C ARG A 64 -4.68 -14.41 -7.03
N ARG A 65 -5.50 -14.25 -8.06
CA ARG A 65 -5.58 -15.24 -9.13
C ARG A 65 -4.30 -15.04 -9.94
N GLU A 66 -3.54 -16.11 -10.17
CA GLU A 66 -2.51 -16.08 -11.20
C GLU A 66 -3.19 -15.69 -12.50
N ILE A 67 -2.75 -14.59 -13.10
CA ILE A 67 -3.13 -14.28 -14.48
C ILE A 67 -2.23 -15.18 -15.31
N GLU A 68 -2.76 -16.30 -15.80
CA GLU A 68 -2.11 -17.02 -16.89
C GLU A 68 -1.97 -16.03 -18.04
N ARG A 69 -0.74 -15.58 -18.30
CA ARG A 69 -0.45 -14.96 -19.59
C ARG A 69 -0.57 -16.10 -20.60
N SER A 70 -1.70 -16.17 -21.29
CA SER A 70 -1.76 -16.84 -22.58
C SER A 70 -0.73 -16.12 -23.46
N VAL A 71 0.45 -16.72 -23.56
CA VAL A 71 1.37 -16.44 -24.65
C VAL A 71 0.59 -16.81 -25.89
N ALA A 72 0.09 -15.80 -26.61
CA ALA A 72 -0.42 -15.99 -27.95
C ALA A 72 0.78 -16.40 -28.82
N LEU A 73 0.99 -17.72 -28.92
CA LEU A 73 1.70 -18.32 -30.03
C LEU A 73 0.75 -18.29 -31.23
N GLY A 74 1.13 -17.55 -32.27
CA GLY A 74 0.41 -17.43 -33.52
C GLY A 74 0.69 -16.11 -34.20
#